data_AF-A0A948HSC1-F1
#
_entry.id   AF-A0A948HSC1-F1
#
_cell.length_a   1.000
_cell.length_b   1.000
_cell.length_c   1.000
_cell.angle_alpha   90.00
_cell.angle_beta   90.00
_cell.angle_gamma   90.00
#
_symmetry.space_group_name_H-M   'P 1'
#
loop_
_entity.id
_entity.type
_entity.pdbx_description
1 polymer ?
#
loop_
_entity_poly.entity_id
_entity_poly.type
_entity_poly.pdbx_seq_one_letter_code
_entity_poly.pdbx_strand_id
1 'polypeptide(L)'
;MLPSGLQAAECNMAFVHGILIAPDHIRILQNNRTHVQINADQQLFIRGEWITLAEADTALLQQYSQDLRKFVPEIVSIAVDGVELGLSSVEAMFTGIGSKAQQAEWRELVRETTFQWMSRFVRTNEHFYLAPQSLQELDYFLNDELKPQLDNLARHTVGAVWGALRDALRHSDNNFERADSQEWQSVGQLVDKINLGLDAKVVEMETKSALFCQRMQELDQVEQALQQRIPALKSYDVLALKD
;
A
#
# COMPACT_ATOMS: atom_id res chain seq x y z
N MET A 1 -24.09 -10.86 12.21
CA MET A 1 -23.16 -11.09 13.34
C MET A 1 -21.82 -11.41 12.70
N LEU A 2 -20.97 -10.40 12.53
CA LEU A 2 -19.61 -10.57 12.02
C LEU A 2 -18.78 -11.26 13.13
N PRO A 3 -17.96 -12.27 12.81
CA PRO A 3 -17.14 -12.93 13.81
C PRO A 3 -16.09 -11.94 14.31
N SER A 4 -16.20 -11.58 15.58
CA SER A 4 -15.15 -10.90 16.34
C SER A 4 -13.93 -11.80 16.40
N GLY A 5 -12.91 -11.54 15.59
CA GLY A 5 -11.75 -12.43 15.57
C GLY A 5 -10.65 -12.09 14.58
N LEU A 6 -10.23 -10.84 14.53
CA LEU A 6 -8.87 -10.37 14.23
C LEU A 6 -8.98 -8.85 14.21
N GLN A 7 -8.73 -8.20 15.36
CA GLN A 7 -8.31 -6.81 15.31
C GLN A 7 -7.08 -6.81 14.39
N ALA A 8 -7.20 -6.19 13.21
CA ALA A 8 -6.03 -5.80 12.45
C ALA A 8 -5.20 -4.96 13.42
N ALA A 9 -4.17 -5.56 14.00
CA ALA A 9 -3.26 -4.85 14.88
C ALA A 9 -2.69 -3.71 14.04
N GLU A 10 -2.98 -2.47 14.42
CA GLU A 10 -2.42 -1.31 13.74
C GLU A 10 -0.91 -1.48 13.70
N CYS A 11 -0.39 -1.56 12.47
CA CYS A 11 1.02 -1.71 12.20
C CYS A 11 1.72 -0.38 12.46
N ASN A 12 2.04 -0.12 13.72
CA ASN A 12 2.74 1.10 14.10
C ASN A 12 4.24 0.98 13.87
N MET A 13 4.68 0.42 12.74
CA MET A 13 6.08 0.36 12.32
C MET A 13 6.28 1.11 11.02
N ALA A 14 7.46 1.69 10.85
CA ALA A 14 7.86 2.40 9.64
C ALA A 14 9.33 2.14 9.33
N PHE A 15 9.67 2.25 8.04
CA PHE A 15 11.05 2.41 7.62
C PHE A 15 11.51 3.83 7.95
N VAL A 16 12.49 3.96 8.85
CA VAL A 16 13.03 5.27 9.25
C VAL A 16 14.30 5.64 8.49
N HIS A 17 14.97 4.64 7.89
CA HIS A 17 16.10 4.83 6.99
C HIS A 17 15.79 4.33 5.58
N GLY A 18 16.52 4.89 4.62
CA GLY A 18 16.44 4.46 3.24
C GLY A 18 17.20 3.15 3.06
N ILE A 19 16.71 2.29 2.18
CA ILE A 19 17.37 1.02 1.86
C ILE A 19 17.59 0.96 0.37
N LEU A 20 18.79 0.56 -0.02
CA LEU A 20 19.10 0.11 -1.37
C LEU A 20 19.56 -1.34 -1.30
N ILE A 21 18.87 -2.23 -1.99
CA ILE A 21 19.23 -3.63 -2.11
C ILE A 21 19.66 -3.86 -3.55
N ALA A 22 20.89 -4.30 -3.75
CA ALA A 22 21.48 -4.72 -5.03
C ALA A 22 21.98 -6.17 -4.88
N PRO A 23 22.21 -6.93 -5.97
CA PRO A 23 22.63 -8.33 -5.88
C PRO A 23 23.88 -8.55 -5.03
N ASP A 24 24.85 -7.68 -5.17
CA ASP A 24 26.16 -7.76 -4.53
C ASP A 24 26.24 -7.02 -3.19
N HIS A 25 25.34 -6.06 -2.93
CA HIS A 25 25.38 -5.26 -1.72
C HIS A 25 24.03 -4.72 -1.26
N ILE A 26 23.93 -4.46 0.05
CA ILE A 26 22.83 -3.71 0.67
C ILE A 26 23.41 -2.42 1.26
N ARG A 27 22.67 -1.31 1.14
CA ARG A 27 23.05 -0.01 1.70
C ARG A 27 21.90 0.56 2.51
N ILE A 28 22.20 1.02 3.71
CA ILE A 28 21.29 1.80 4.56
C ILE A 28 21.70 3.26 4.44
N LEU A 29 20.71 4.11 4.12
CA LEU A 29 20.90 5.51 3.77
C LEU A 29 20.19 6.43 4.76
N GLN A 30 20.85 7.52 5.09
CA GLN A 30 20.29 8.66 5.83
C GLN A 30 20.66 9.93 5.07
N ASN A 31 19.71 10.84 4.84
CA ASN A 31 19.95 12.09 4.09
C ASN A 31 20.66 11.86 2.74
N ASN A 32 20.26 10.82 2.02
CA ASN A 32 20.84 10.39 0.73
C ASN A 32 22.33 10.02 0.77
N ARG A 33 22.87 9.69 1.95
CA ARG A 33 24.24 9.20 2.15
C ARG A 33 24.21 7.79 2.71
N THR A 34 25.11 6.94 2.24
CA THR A 34 25.26 5.58 2.77
C THR A 34 26.03 5.61 4.07
N HIS A 35 25.41 5.07 5.11
CA HIS A 35 26.02 4.95 6.43
C HIS A 35 26.36 3.52 6.79
N VAL A 36 25.58 2.55 6.29
CA VAL A 36 25.89 1.13 6.43
C VAL A 36 25.90 0.51 5.04
N GLN A 37 26.88 -0.34 4.79
CA GLN A 37 26.95 -1.15 3.58
C GLN A 37 27.28 -2.58 3.95
N ILE A 38 26.56 -3.52 3.38
CA ILE A 38 26.78 -4.95 3.53
C ILE A 38 27.12 -5.52 2.16
N ASN A 39 28.31 -6.08 1.98
CA ASN A 39 28.69 -6.72 0.72
C ASN A 39 28.62 -8.24 0.84
N ALA A 40 28.15 -8.90 -0.22
CA ALA A 40 28.03 -10.35 -0.31
C ALA A 40 27.41 -10.98 0.96
N ASP A 41 26.46 -10.26 1.55
CA ASP A 41 25.71 -10.62 2.77
C ASP A 41 26.56 -10.80 4.04
N GLN A 42 27.88 -10.61 4.00
CA GLN A 42 28.78 -11.00 5.10
C GLN A 42 29.78 -9.91 5.52
N GLN A 43 30.03 -8.93 4.65
CA GLN A 43 31.03 -7.90 4.90
C GLN A 43 30.34 -6.61 5.35
N LEU A 44 30.52 -6.25 6.62
CA LEU A 44 29.91 -5.04 7.16
C LEU A 44 30.84 -3.84 7.08
N PHE A 45 30.35 -2.75 6.53
CA PHE A 45 30.96 -1.43 6.58
C PHE A 45 30.04 -0.45 7.30
N ILE A 46 30.59 0.29 8.27
CA ILE A 46 29.88 1.38 8.94
C ILE A 46 30.67 2.66 8.69
N ARG A 47 30.03 3.66 8.08
CA ARG A 47 30.64 4.94 7.66
C ARG A 47 31.90 4.76 6.79
N GLY A 48 31.96 3.67 6.02
CA GLY A 48 33.09 3.34 5.15
C GLY A 48 34.22 2.56 5.82
N GLU A 49 34.14 2.29 7.13
CA GLU A 49 35.11 1.47 7.85
C GLU A 49 34.67 0.00 7.85
N TRP A 50 35.58 -0.90 7.49
CA TRP A 50 35.34 -2.34 7.58
C TRP A 50 35.23 -2.77 9.05
N ILE A 51 34.13 -3.44 9.40
CA ILE A 51 33.91 -3.99 10.73
C ILE A 51 34.23 -5.48 10.71
N THR A 52 35.27 -5.87 11.45
CA THR A 52 35.61 -7.28 11.62
C THR A 52 34.62 -7.94 12.58
N LEU A 53 33.93 -8.98 12.09
CA LEU A 53 32.92 -9.73 12.84
C LEU A 53 33.45 -11.11 13.25
N ALA A 54 32.98 -11.61 14.38
CA ALA A 54 33.16 -13.00 14.75
C ALA A 54 32.25 -13.89 13.88
N GLU A 55 32.57 -15.18 13.75
CA GLU A 55 31.84 -16.13 12.90
C GLU A 55 30.32 -16.15 13.18
N ALA A 56 29.94 -16.11 14.46
CA ALA A 56 28.54 -16.06 14.87
C ALA A 56 27.83 -14.76 14.44
N ASP A 57 28.52 -13.63 14.47
CA ASP A 57 27.95 -12.33 14.09
C ASP A 57 27.89 -12.19 12.55
N THR A 58 28.84 -12.78 11.83
CA THR A 58 28.81 -12.88 10.36
C THR A 58 27.61 -13.72 9.89
N ALA A 59 27.33 -14.85 10.56
CA ALA A 59 26.16 -15.67 10.25
C ALA A 59 24.85 -14.90 10.48
N LEU A 60 24.78 -14.11 11.56
CA LEU A 60 23.62 -13.27 11.84
C LEU A 60 23.46 -12.12 10.82
N LEU A 61 24.56 -11.50 10.40
CA LEU A 61 24.55 -10.49 9.33
C LEU A 61 24.06 -11.08 7.99
N GLN A 62 24.48 -12.31 7.69
CA GLN A 62 24.03 -13.03 6.51
C GLN A 62 22.53 -13.29 6.55
N GLN A 63 22.01 -13.76 7.69
CA GLN A 63 20.57 -13.94 7.88
C GLN A 63 19.82 -12.62 7.67
N TYR A 64 20.26 -11.54 8.33
CA TYR A 64 19.66 -10.22 8.17
C TYR A 64 19.66 -9.73 6.71
N SER A 65 20.77 -9.93 5.99
CA SER A 65 20.89 -9.53 4.59
C SER A 65 19.94 -10.31 3.68
N GLN A 66 19.81 -11.61 3.91
CA GLN A 66 18.89 -12.48 3.17
C GLN A 66 17.43 -12.14 3.47
N ASP A 67 17.11 -11.85 4.73
CA ASP A 67 15.78 -11.44 5.15
C ASP A 67 15.40 -10.08 4.54
N LEU A 68 16.30 -9.10 4.52
CA LEU A 68 16.06 -7.83 3.81
C LEU A 68 15.75 -8.05 2.33
N ARG A 69 16.55 -8.89 1.64
CA ARG A 69 16.35 -9.20 0.21
C ARG A 69 15.03 -9.88 -0.09
N LYS A 70 14.44 -10.57 0.89
CA LYS A 70 13.16 -11.26 0.76
C LYS A 70 11.99 -10.38 1.19
N PHE A 71 12.06 -9.84 2.40
CA PHE A 71 10.95 -9.16 3.05
C PHE A 71 10.72 -7.77 2.49
N VAL A 72 11.76 -6.99 2.15
CA VAL A 72 11.55 -5.64 1.60
C VAL A 72 10.76 -5.70 0.28
N PRO A 73 11.09 -6.55 -0.70
CA PRO A 73 10.24 -6.73 -1.88
C PRO A 73 8.82 -7.22 -1.58
N GLU A 74 8.64 -8.14 -0.61
CA GLU A 74 7.32 -8.65 -0.22
C GLU A 74 6.46 -7.55 0.42
N ILE A 75 7.03 -6.76 1.33
CA ILE A 75 6.39 -5.63 2.00
C ILE A 75 5.97 -4.56 0.99
N VAL A 76 6.86 -4.21 0.05
CA VAL A 76 6.53 -3.30 -1.05
C VAL A 76 5.42 -3.88 -1.92
N SER A 77 5.47 -5.18 -2.26
CA SER A 77 4.42 -5.85 -3.03
C SER A 77 3.06 -5.74 -2.35
N ILE A 78 3.00 -6.03 -1.05
CA ILE A 78 1.76 -5.96 -0.27
C ILE A 78 1.22 -4.53 -0.21
N ALA A 79 2.11 -3.53 -0.11
CA ALA A 79 1.70 -2.13 -0.16
C ALA A 79 1.11 -1.75 -1.52
N VAL A 80 1.68 -2.24 -2.64
CA VAL A 80 1.13 -2.01 -4.01
C VAL A 80 -0.27 -2.57 -4.07
N ASP A 81 -0.38 -3.83 -3.68
CA ASP A 81 -1.61 -4.59 -3.71
C ASP A 81 -2.71 -3.94 -2.87
N GLY A 82 -2.36 -3.37 -1.71
CA GLY A 82 -3.30 -2.66 -0.84
C GLY A 82 -3.87 -1.40 -1.51
N VAL A 83 -3.01 -0.62 -2.18
CA VAL A 83 -3.45 0.57 -2.94
C VAL A 83 -4.33 0.17 -4.12
N GLU A 84 -3.95 -0.83 -4.90
CA GLU A 84 -4.75 -1.35 -6.02
C GLU A 84 -6.12 -1.88 -5.55
N LEU A 85 -6.14 -2.57 -4.42
CA LEU A 85 -7.36 -3.09 -3.81
C LEU A 85 -8.30 -1.97 -3.34
N GLY A 86 -7.76 -0.93 -2.72
CA GLY A 86 -8.52 0.27 -2.34
C GLY A 86 -9.10 0.99 -3.56
N LEU A 87 -8.28 1.24 -4.57
CA LEU A 87 -8.71 1.94 -5.79
C LEU A 87 -9.76 1.13 -6.58
N SER A 88 -9.60 -0.19 -6.68
CA SER A 88 -10.57 -1.05 -7.34
C SER A 88 -11.88 -1.22 -6.54
N SER A 89 -11.85 -1.01 -5.22
CA SER A 89 -13.07 -0.92 -4.40
C SER A 89 -13.86 0.36 -4.72
N VAL A 90 -13.14 1.48 -4.88
CA VAL A 90 -13.73 2.74 -5.33
C VAL A 90 -14.30 2.58 -6.75
N GLU A 91 -13.58 1.96 -7.68
CA GLU A 91 -14.09 1.63 -9.02
C GLU A 91 -15.38 0.80 -8.96
N ALA A 92 -15.42 -0.25 -8.12
CA ALA A 92 -16.59 -1.11 -7.98
C ALA A 92 -17.83 -0.32 -7.51
N MET A 93 -17.67 0.66 -6.61
CA MET A 93 -18.77 1.54 -6.19
C MET A 93 -19.31 2.41 -7.32
N PHE A 94 -18.46 2.82 -8.27
CA PHE A 94 -18.87 3.66 -9.40
C PHE A 94 -19.25 2.85 -10.65
N THR A 95 -18.94 1.55 -10.69
CA THR A 95 -19.32 0.67 -11.79
C THR A 95 -20.84 0.56 -11.86
N GLY A 96 -21.44 1.10 -12.93
CA GLY A 96 -22.90 1.16 -13.10
C GLY A 96 -23.54 2.47 -12.69
N ILE A 97 -22.75 3.42 -12.17
CA ILE A 97 -23.17 4.78 -11.83
C ILE A 97 -22.49 5.75 -12.83
N GLY A 98 -23.23 6.72 -13.36
CA GLY A 98 -22.72 7.66 -14.36
C GLY A 98 -22.61 7.09 -15.78
N SER A 99 -22.12 7.91 -16.71
CA SER A 99 -21.93 7.55 -18.12
C SER A 99 -20.71 6.64 -18.34
N LYS A 100 -20.69 5.89 -19.45
CA LYS A 100 -19.53 5.09 -19.87
C LYS A 100 -18.23 5.90 -19.98
N ALA A 101 -18.33 7.19 -20.34
CA ALA A 101 -17.20 8.09 -20.42
C ALA A 101 -16.61 8.39 -19.03
N GLN A 102 -17.46 8.68 -18.04
CA GLN A 102 -17.04 8.91 -16.65
C GLN A 102 -16.41 7.64 -16.05
N GLN A 103 -16.96 6.46 -16.34
CA GLN A 103 -16.38 5.19 -15.90
C GLN A 103 -15.02 4.88 -16.56
N ALA A 104 -14.78 5.36 -17.77
CA ALA A 104 -13.47 5.25 -18.41
C ALA A 104 -12.44 6.22 -17.79
N GLU A 105 -12.87 7.45 -17.49
CA GLU A 105 -12.05 8.46 -16.79
C GLU A 105 -11.62 7.98 -15.40
N TRP A 106 -12.54 7.37 -14.63
CA TRP A 106 -12.24 6.73 -13.35
C TRP A 106 -11.15 5.67 -13.45
N ARG A 107 -11.29 4.74 -14.40
CA ARG A 107 -10.32 3.65 -14.57
C ARG A 107 -8.95 4.16 -14.96
N GLU A 108 -8.89 5.18 -15.82
CA GLU A 108 -7.62 5.78 -16.21
C GLU A 108 -6.96 6.51 -15.04
N LEU A 109 -7.75 7.22 -14.22
CA LEU A 109 -7.24 7.88 -13.03
C LEU A 109 -6.65 6.87 -12.03
N VAL A 110 -7.38 5.79 -11.76
CA VAL A 110 -6.91 4.68 -10.91
C VAL A 110 -5.62 4.09 -11.46
N ARG A 111 -5.58 3.78 -12.77
CA ARG A 111 -4.39 3.20 -13.42
C ARG A 111 -3.18 4.12 -13.31
N GLU A 112 -3.34 5.40 -13.59
CA GLU A 112 -2.26 6.39 -13.52
C GLU A 112 -1.78 6.58 -12.07
N THR A 113 -2.71 6.66 -11.12
CA THR A 113 -2.43 6.72 -9.67
C THR A 113 -1.59 5.53 -9.22
N THR A 114 -1.99 4.31 -9.58
CA THR A 114 -1.22 3.08 -9.28
C THR A 114 0.16 3.12 -9.93
N PHE A 115 0.26 3.55 -11.19
CA PHE A 115 1.54 3.63 -11.89
C PHE A 115 2.50 4.65 -11.25
N GLN A 116 2.01 5.86 -10.95
CA GLN A 116 2.78 6.89 -10.26
C GLN A 116 3.27 6.40 -8.89
N TRP A 117 2.42 5.72 -8.13
CA TRP A 117 2.77 5.08 -6.86
C TRP A 117 3.88 4.03 -7.05
N MET A 118 3.72 3.12 -8.01
CA MET A 118 4.70 2.07 -8.30
C MET A 118 6.05 2.64 -8.76
N SER A 119 6.04 3.75 -9.51
CA SER A 119 7.24 4.38 -10.03
C SER A 119 8.19 4.91 -8.95
N ARG A 120 7.67 5.21 -7.74
CA ARG A 120 8.46 5.66 -6.58
C ARG A 120 9.25 4.52 -5.94
N PHE A 121 8.83 3.28 -6.17
CA PHE A 121 9.60 2.10 -5.82
C PHE A 121 10.46 1.71 -7.02
N VAL A 122 11.73 2.12 -7.02
CA VAL A 122 12.65 1.75 -8.11
C VAL A 122 12.88 0.25 -8.03
N ARG A 123 12.29 -0.50 -8.98
CA ARG A 123 12.52 -1.92 -9.21
C ARG A 123 13.12 -2.11 -10.60
N THR A 124 14.43 -2.19 -10.70
CA THR A 124 15.10 -2.60 -11.94
C THR A 124 15.75 -3.95 -11.73
N ASN A 125 15.14 -5.01 -12.27
CA ASN A 125 15.53 -6.41 -12.10
C ASN A 125 15.71 -6.81 -10.62
N GLU A 126 16.95 -6.72 -10.12
CA GLU A 126 17.38 -7.15 -8.79
C GLU A 126 17.73 -5.96 -7.86
N HIS A 127 17.51 -4.72 -8.31
CA HIS A 127 17.71 -3.52 -7.51
C HIS A 127 16.39 -3.04 -6.93
N PHE A 128 16.34 -2.91 -5.61
CA PHE A 128 15.23 -2.30 -4.87
C PHE A 128 15.72 -1.07 -4.14
N TYR A 129 15.01 0.04 -4.29
CA TYR A 129 15.27 1.25 -3.52
C TYR A 129 14.00 1.70 -2.81
N LEU A 130 14.13 1.88 -1.49
CA LEU A 130 13.11 2.46 -0.63
C LEU A 130 13.68 3.73 0.00
N ALA A 131 13.21 4.90 -0.43
CA ALA A 131 13.59 6.17 0.19
C ALA A 131 12.84 6.37 1.52
N PRO A 132 13.45 6.98 2.55
CA PRO A 132 12.73 7.32 3.79
C PRO A 132 11.50 8.21 3.53
N GLN A 133 11.58 9.06 2.49
CA GLN A 133 10.52 10.00 2.10
C GLN A 133 9.38 9.32 1.32
N SER A 134 9.60 8.13 0.74
CA SER A 134 8.64 7.47 -0.14
C SER A 134 7.30 7.17 0.55
N LEU A 135 7.32 6.88 1.86
CA LEU A 135 6.12 6.64 2.66
C LEU A 135 5.44 7.90 3.18
N GLN A 136 6.17 9.01 3.36
CA GLN A 136 5.58 10.31 3.75
C GLN A 136 4.94 11.02 2.56
N GLU A 137 5.57 10.92 1.39
CA GLU A 137 5.01 11.42 0.14
C GLU A 137 3.71 10.71 -0.24
N LEU A 138 3.47 9.50 0.28
CA LEU A 138 2.21 8.78 0.11
C LEU A 138 1.05 9.49 0.78
N ASP A 139 1.22 9.95 2.02
CA ASP A 139 0.15 10.63 2.75
C ASP A 139 -0.24 11.93 2.05
N TYR A 140 0.76 12.69 1.59
CA TYR A 140 0.57 13.85 0.73
C TYR A 140 -0.17 13.49 -0.56
N PHE A 141 0.28 12.47 -1.29
CA PHE A 141 -0.37 12.05 -2.54
C PHE A 141 -1.83 11.61 -2.33
N LEU A 142 -2.11 10.79 -1.32
CA LEU A 142 -3.46 10.30 -1.03
C LEU A 142 -4.40 11.44 -0.66
N ASN A 143 -3.96 12.36 0.22
CA ASN A 143 -4.82 13.41 0.76
C ASN A 143 -4.92 14.65 -0.14
N ASP A 144 -3.84 15.05 -0.79
CA ASP A 144 -3.76 16.32 -1.52
C ASP A 144 -3.93 16.17 -3.05
N GLU A 145 -3.68 14.98 -3.60
CA GLU A 145 -3.77 14.75 -5.05
C GLU A 145 -4.93 13.80 -5.41
N LEU A 146 -4.96 12.61 -4.81
CA LEU A 146 -5.98 11.60 -5.13
C LEU A 146 -7.35 11.96 -4.55
N LYS A 147 -7.45 12.22 -3.23
CA LYS A 147 -8.73 12.47 -2.57
C LYS A 147 -9.54 13.61 -3.21
N PRO A 148 -8.98 14.78 -3.58
CA PRO A 148 -9.74 15.84 -4.22
C PRO A 148 -10.28 15.44 -5.60
N GLN A 149 -9.51 14.64 -6.35
CA GLN A 149 -9.93 14.11 -7.65
C GLN A 149 -11.06 13.09 -7.49
N LEU A 150 -10.95 12.19 -6.51
CA LEU A 150 -12.03 11.27 -6.12
C LEU A 150 -13.30 12.06 -5.73
N ASP A 151 -13.17 13.07 -4.87
CA ASP A 151 -14.29 13.89 -4.39
C ASP A 151 -14.97 14.67 -5.53
N ASN A 152 -14.18 15.25 -6.45
CA ASN A 152 -14.73 16.01 -7.57
C ASN A 152 -15.52 15.11 -8.51
N LEU A 153 -14.93 13.98 -8.90
CA LEU A 153 -15.55 13.05 -9.82
C LEU A 153 -16.77 12.35 -9.17
N ALA A 154 -16.74 12.07 -7.86
CA ALA A 154 -17.89 11.62 -7.10
C ALA A 154 -19.04 12.65 -7.10
N ARG A 155 -18.76 13.94 -6.89
CA ARG A 155 -19.77 15.02 -6.96
C ARG A 155 -20.42 15.11 -8.34
N HIS A 156 -19.64 14.99 -9.41
CA HIS A 156 -20.17 15.00 -10.78
C HIS A 156 -21.01 13.74 -11.08
N THR A 157 -20.65 12.59 -10.52
CA THR A 157 -21.33 11.32 -10.76
C THR A 157 -22.62 11.21 -9.94
N VAL A 158 -22.58 11.52 -8.64
CA VAL A 158 -23.77 11.58 -7.76
C VAL A 158 -24.70 12.71 -8.19
N GLY A 159 -24.15 13.86 -8.60
CA GLY A 159 -24.93 14.97 -9.16
C GLY A 159 -25.66 14.60 -10.46
N ALA A 160 -25.03 13.81 -11.33
CA ALA A 160 -25.64 13.30 -12.55
C ALA A 160 -26.72 12.24 -12.27
N VAL A 161 -26.51 11.34 -11.31
CA VAL A 161 -27.53 10.35 -10.89
C VAL A 161 -28.70 11.03 -10.18
N TRP A 162 -28.46 11.96 -9.26
CA TRP A 162 -29.53 12.73 -8.64
C TRP A 162 -30.24 13.66 -9.62
N GLY A 163 -29.53 14.19 -10.63
CA GLY A 163 -30.11 14.95 -11.73
C GLY A 163 -31.03 14.08 -12.58
N ALA A 164 -30.55 12.92 -13.04
CA ALA A 164 -31.33 11.96 -13.81
C ALA A 164 -32.54 11.43 -13.03
N LEU A 165 -32.37 11.12 -11.74
CA LEU A 165 -33.46 10.71 -10.85
C LEU A 165 -34.47 11.84 -10.62
N ARG A 166 -34.01 13.09 -10.44
CA ARG A 166 -34.88 14.26 -10.35
C ARG A 166 -35.65 14.50 -11.65
N ASP A 167 -35.00 14.36 -12.79
CA ASP A 167 -35.63 14.56 -14.09
C ASP A 167 -36.65 13.45 -14.36
N ALA A 168 -36.35 12.20 -14.03
CA ALA A 168 -37.31 11.10 -14.07
C ALA A 168 -38.52 11.33 -13.14
N LEU A 169 -38.29 11.84 -11.93
CA LEU A 169 -39.35 12.20 -10.97
C LEU A 169 -40.19 13.41 -11.40
N ARG A 170 -39.64 14.34 -12.19
CA ARG A 170 -40.39 15.49 -12.74
C ARG A 170 -41.21 15.15 -13.97
N HIS A 171 -40.81 14.13 -14.73
CA HIS A 171 -41.55 13.65 -15.89
C HIS A 171 -42.63 12.62 -15.54
N SER A 172 -42.78 12.24 -14.26
CA SER A 172 -43.75 11.24 -13.78
C SER A 172 -45.01 11.82 -13.12
N ASP A 173 -45.32 13.10 -13.34
CA ASP A 173 -46.39 13.89 -12.70
C ASP A 173 -47.84 13.38 -12.91
N ASN A 174 -48.02 12.19 -13.49
CA ASN A 174 -49.30 11.53 -13.70
C ASN A 174 -49.28 9.99 -13.57
N ASN A 175 -48.22 9.37 -13.02
CA ASN A 175 -48.26 7.96 -12.62
C ASN A 175 -47.13 7.62 -11.63
N PHE A 176 -47.25 8.08 -10.39
CA PHE A 176 -46.32 7.69 -9.31
C PHE A 176 -46.45 6.20 -8.93
N GLU A 177 -47.52 5.52 -9.34
CA GLU A 177 -47.78 4.10 -9.01
C GLU A 177 -47.21 3.08 -10.02
N ARG A 178 -46.51 3.51 -11.07
CA ARG A 178 -45.88 2.60 -12.05
C ARG A 178 -44.44 2.98 -12.38
N ALA A 179 -43.62 3.25 -11.37
CA ALA A 179 -42.20 2.99 -11.54
C ALA A 179 -42.04 1.46 -11.60
N ASP A 180 -41.71 0.93 -12.78
CA ASP A 180 -41.68 -0.51 -13.04
C ASP A 180 -40.77 -1.22 -12.02
N SER A 181 -41.27 -2.28 -11.40
CA SER A 181 -40.54 -3.04 -10.37
C SER A 181 -39.22 -3.62 -10.87
N GLN A 182 -39.08 -3.78 -12.19
CA GLN A 182 -37.87 -4.26 -12.85
C GLN A 182 -36.69 -3.27 -12.76
N GLU A 183 -36.94 -1.96 -12.86
CA GLU A 183 -35.87 -0.96 -12.78
C GLU A 183 -35.27 -0.94 -11.36
N TRP A 184 -36.13 -0.99 -10.34
CA TRP A 184 -35.72 -1.09 -8.93
C TRP A 184 -35.04 -2.43 -8.60
N GLN A 185 -35.47 -3.55 -9.20
CA GLN A 185 -34.80 -4.85 -9.05
C GLN A 185 -33.38 -4.84 -9.65
N SER A 186 -33.19 -4.18 -10.80
CA SER A 186 -31.88 -4.06 -11.44
C SER A 186 -30.89 -3.24 -10.60
N VAL A 187 -31.38 -2.19 -9.93
CA VAL A 187 -30.61 -1.39 -8.97
C VAL A 187 -30.26 -2.20 -7.72
N GLY A 188 -31.22 -2.95 -7.17
CA GLY A 188 -30.97 -3.84 -6.02
C GLY A 188 -29.89 -4.89 -6.32
N GLN A 189 -29.97 -5.55 -7.47
CA GLN A 189 -28.97 -6.54 -7.90
C GLN A 189 -27.58 -5.91 -8.15
N LEU A 190 -27.53 -4.67 -8.62
CA LEU A 190 -26.28 -3.93 -8.77
C LEU A 190 -25.65 -3.64 -7.40
N VAL A 191 -26.44 -3.12 -6.46
CA VAL A 191 -26.00 -2.84 -5.08
C VAL A 191 -25.52 -4.11 -4.39
N ASP A 192 -26.24 -5.24 -4.52
CA ASP A 192 -25.85 -6.51 -3.93
C ASP A 192 -24.53 -7.04 -4.50
N LYS A 193 -24.31 -6.90 -5.82
CA LYS A 193 -23.03 -7.28 -6.46
C LYS A 193 -21.87 -6.40 -6.00
N ILE A 194 -22.11 -5.09 -5.84
CA ILE A 194 -21.09 -4.16 -5.31
C ILE A 194 -20.74 -4.55 -3.88
N ASN A 195 -21.74 -4.82 -3.03
CA ASN A 195 -21.52 -5.22 -1.64
C ASN A 195 -20.73 -6.54 -1.53
N LEU A 196 -21.10 -7.57 -2.30
CA LEU A 196 -20.36 -8.84 -2.31
C LEU A 196 -18.91 -8.67 -2.78
N GLY A 197 -18.70 -7.84 -3.81
CA GLY A 197 -17.36 -7.51 -4.29
C GLY A 197 -16.53 -6.74 -3.26
N LEU A 198 -17.16 -5.81 -2.54
CA LEU A 198 -16.53 -5.02 -1.50
C LEU A 198 -16.17 -5.89 -0.28
N ASP A 199 -17.07 -6.77 0.18
CA ASP A 199 -16.83 -7.68 1.30
C ASP A 199 -15.61 -8.58 1.04
N ALA A 200 -15.51 -9.13 -0.17
CA ALA A 200 -14.35 -9.94 -0.56
C ALA A 200 -13.05 -9.13 -0.55
N LYS A 201 -13.08 -7.88 -1.05
CA LYS A 201 -11.92 -6.98 -1.04
C LYS A 201 -11.52 -6.55 0.37
N VAL A 202 -12.47 -6.38 1.29
CA VAL A 202 -12.18 -6.09 2.70
C VAL A 202 -11.42 -7.25 3.36
N VAL A 203 -11.89 -8.48 3.17
CA VAL A 203 -11.21 -9.68 3.73
C VAL A 203 -9.81 -9.85 3.14
N GLU A 204 -9.64 -9.63 1.83
CA GLU A 204 -8.32 -9.64 1.19
C GLU A 204 -7.40 -8.57 1.78
N MET A 205 -7.92 -7.36 2.02
CA MET A 205 -7.18 -6.25 2.60
C MET A 205 -6.72 -6.54 4.03
N GLU A 206 -7.60 -7.10 4.87
CA GLU A 206 -7.27 -7.51 6.24
C GLU A 206 -6.15 -8.56 6.25
N THR A 207 -6.24 -9.55 5.35
CA THR A 207 -5.22 -10.61 5.22
C THR A 207 -3.86 -10.03 4.81
N LYS A 208 -3.85 -9.15 3.80
CA LYS A 208 -2.63 -8.47 3.33
C LYS A 208 -2.03 -7.57 4.41
N SER A 209 -2.86 -6.83 5.14
CA SER A 209 -2.42 -5.99 6.25
C SER A 209 -1.79 -6.82 7.38
N ALA A 210 -2.37 -7.96 7.74
CA ALA A 210 -1.82 -8.84 8.76
C ALA A 210 -0.45 -9.42 8.33
N LEU A 211 -0.35 -9.85 7.06
CA LEU A 211 0.91 -10.35 6.51
C LEU A 211 1.99 -9.27 6.47
N PHE A 212 1.66 -8.04 6.05
CA PHE A 212 2.56 -6.89 6.07
C PHE A 212 3.18 -6.70 7.46
N CYS A 213 2.34 -6.71 8.50
CA CYS A 213 2.81 -6.53 9.87
C CYS A 213 3.69 -7.65 10.35
N GLN A 214 3.29 -8.89 10.08
CA GLN A 214 4.09 -10.04 10.44
C GLN A 214 5.50 -9.93 9.85
N ARG A 215 5.62 -9.56 8.55
CA ARG A 215 6.93 -9.42 7.90
C ARG A 215 7.77 -8.29 8.48
N MET A 216 7.15 -7.15 8.79
CA MET A 216 7.84 -6.04 9.44
C MET A 216 8.37 -6.46 10.84
N GLN A 217 7.59 -7.21 11.62
CA GLN A 217 8.00 -7.69 12.94
C GLN A 217 9.11 -8.74 12.85
N GLU A 218 9.02 -9.67 11.90
CA GLU A 218 10.06 -10.68 11.65
C GLU A 218 11.39 -10.00 11.30
N LEU A 219 11.37 -8.97 10.44
CA LEU A 219 12.56 -8.22 10.06
C LEU A 219 13.15 -7.43 11.24
N ASP A 220 12.30 -6.74 12.01
CA ASP A 220 12.70 -5.96 13.20
C ASP A 220 13.35 -6.85 14.27
N GLN A 221 12.85 -8.07 14.49
CA GLN A 221 13.45 -9.00 15.44
C GLN A 221 14.88 -9.41 15.06
N VAL A 222 15.12 -9.66 13.77
CA VAL A 222 16.46 -10.01 13.26
C VAL A 222 17.40 -8.81 13.34
N GLU A 223 16.90 -7.61 13.01
CA GLU A 223 17.61 -6.35 13.15
C GLU A 223 18.05 -6.09 14.60
N GLN A 224 17.13 -6.20 15.56
CA GLN A 224 17.41 -6.01 16.98
C GLN A 224 18.45 -7.02 17.49
N ALA A 225 18.37 -8.28 17.08
CA ALA A 225 19.37 -9.29 17.42
C ALA A 225 20.76 -8.90 16.91
N LEU A 226 20.85 -8.40 15.67
CA LEU A 226 22.10 -7.93 15.08
C LEU A 226 22.64 -6.69 15.81
N GLN A 227 21.79 -5.73 16.16
CA GLN A 227 22.16 -4.51 16.88
C GLN A 227 22.60 -4.78 18.33
N GLN A 228 22.11 -5.85 18.96
CA GLN A 228 22.61 -6.28 20.27
C GLN A 228 24.06 -6.79 20.19
N ARG A 229 24.41 -7.49 19.10
CA ARG A 229 25.77 -7.96 18.84
C ARG A 229 26.70 -6.86 18.34
N ILE A 230 26.16 -5.94 17.54
CA ILE A 230 26.90 -4.85 16.90
C ILE A 230 26.23 -3.50 17.28
N PRO A 231 26.54 -2.95 18.48
CA PRO A 231 25.87 -1.75 18.99
C PRO A 231 26.00 -0.51 18.09
N ALA A 232 27.00 -0.46 17.21
CA ALA A 232 27.21 0.61 16.24
C ALA A 232 26.07 0.70 15.19
N LEU A 233 25.28 -0.37 15.01
CA LEU A 233 24.14 -0.39 14.08
C LEU A 233 22.88 0.27 14.64
N LYS A 234 22.77 0.48 15.95
CA LYS A 234 21.58 1.09 16.59
C LYS A 234 21.22 2.47 16.06
N SER A 235 22.21 3.23 15.58
CA SER A 235 21.97 4.55 14.99
C SER A 235 21.45 4.50 13.54
N TYR A 236 21.36 3.31 12.95
CA TYR A 236 20.93 3.09 11.57
C TYR A 236 19.81 2.05 11.50
N ASP A 237 18.99 2.01 12.55
CA ASP A 237 17.84 1.13 12.67
C ASP A 237 16.92 1.31 11.46
N VAL A 238 16.71 0.26 10.68
CA VAL A 238 15.92 0.35 9.46
C VAL A 238 14.44 0.48 9.80
N LEU A 239 13.98 -0.31 10.76
CA LEU A 239 12.60 -0.32 11.24
C LEU A 239 12.49 0.31 12.62
N ALA A 240 11.48 1.15 12.81
CA ALA A 240 11.14 1.65 14.14
C ALA A 240 9.63 1.77 14.31
N LEU A 241 9.20 1.84 15.57
CA LEU A 241 7.82 2.19 15.86
C LEU A 241 7.53 3.62 15.38
N LYS A 242 6.36 3.85 14.80
CA LYS A 242 5.86 5.20 14.52
C LYS A 242 5.58 5.89 15.85
N ASP A 243 6.15 7.08 16.02
CA ASP A 243 5.80 8.02 17.10
C ASP A 243 4.39 8.61 16.93
#